data_AF-A0A5K3FK05-F1
#
_entry.id   AF-A0A5K3FK05-F1
#
_cell.length_a   1.000
_cell.length_b   1.000
_cell.length_c   1.000
_cell.angle_alpha   90.00
_cell.angle_beta   90.00
_cell.angle_gamma   90.00
#
_symmetry.space_group_name_H-M   'P 1'
#
loop_
_entity.id
_entity.type
_entity.pdbx_description
1 polymer ?
#
loop_
_entity_poly.entity_id
_entity_poly.type
_entity_poly.pdbx_seq_one_letter_code
_entity_poly.pdbx_strand_id
1 'polypeptide(L)'
;CFQEYLTNSGGRTGGWKDFSHQTFLKIRRRYVRQNSTTSDEKSDNTVSEDVREQFYHEVMSTLGLKSIGVVASHEEWFTKLAQLEAASKRALRDRRLRQAETQSARRSSCGGDASPKPRLKSAPPTNRQQQRALLDAWREAREREAAHKLEEERRAKDEEQRLVARRRSKRNEALKAKLARFRQKREQAMSSARLAQNETFCYDFQQATKPCLSQVDKDRIRERVVTVFLGVKQQEMHIFLDNATITKRTISLLWGFN
;
A
#
# COMPACT_ATOMS: atom_id res chain seq x y z
N CYS A 1 2.22 -25.77 26.22
CA CYS A 1 1.51 -24.47 26.43
C CYS A 1 1.55 -23.62 25.15
N PHE A 2 0.65 -22.64 24.91
CA PHE A 2 0.68 -21.82 23.66
C PHE A 2 2.01 -21.07 23.46
N GLN A 3 2.54 -20.49 24.54
CA GLN A 3 3.82 -19.78 24.51
C GLN A 3 4.98 -20.71 24.17
N GLU A 4 5.00 -21.89 24.79
CA GLU A 4 5.98 -22.95 24.53
C GLU A 4 5.92 -23.47 23.09
N TYR A 5 4.72 -23.55 22.52
CA TYR A 5 4.56 -23.89 21.11
C TYR A 5 5.19 -22.82 20.20
N LEU A 6 4.99 -21.54 20.49
CA LEU A 6 5.62 -20.46 19.73
C LEU A 6 7.14 -20.49 19.84
N THR A 7 7.70 -20.71 21.03
CA THR A 7 9.16 -20.76 21.21
C THR A 7 9.79 -21.93 20.47
N ASN A 8 9.14 -23.10 20.47
CA ASN A 8 9.70 -24.33 19.90
C ASN A 8 9.48 -24.44 18.38
N SER A 9 8.56 -23.67 17.82
CA SER A 9 8.14 -23.81 16.41
C SER A 9 8.57 -22.64 15.53
N GLY A 10 9.52 -21.81 15.95
CA GLY A 10 9.99 -20.68 15.15
C GLY A 10 9.05 -19.45 15.18
N GLY A 11 8.34 -19.25 16.28
CA GLY A 11 7.58 -18.03 16.56
C GLY A 11 6.28 -17.90 15.80
N ARG A 12 5.89 -16.66 15.46
CA ARG A 12 4.60 -16.34 14.82
C ARG A 12 4.53 -16.69 13.35
N THR A 13 5.66 -17.04 12.74
CA THR A 13 5.77 -17.36 11.32
C THR A 13 6.18 -18.80 11.06
N GLY A 14 6.29 -19.65 12.08
CA GLY A 14 6.67 -21.06 11.90
C GLY A 14 8.11 -21.25 11.43
N GLY A 15 8.99 -20.28 11.71
CA GLY A 15 10.35 -20.24 11.17
C GLY A 15 10.45 -19.76 9.71
N TRP A 16 9.33 -19.43 9.06
CA TRP A 16 9.36 -18.82 7.72
C TRP A 16 9.68 -17.32 7.80
N LYS A 17 10.31 -16.81 6.75
CA LYS A 17 10.49 -15.36 6.57
C LYS A 17 9.12 -14.69 6.40
N ASP A 18 8.99 -13.45 6.87
CA ASP A 18 7.74 -12.68 6.81
C ASP A 18 7.12 -12.65 5.40
N PHE A 19 7.93 -12.41 4.38
CA PHE A 19 7.46 -12.41 2.99
C PHE A 19 6.84 -13.75 2.57
N SER A 20 7.52 -14.86 2.88
CA SER A 20 7.07 -16.21 2.56
C SER A 20 5.80 -16.56 3.31
N HIS A 21 5.75 -16.24 4.61
CA HIS A 21 4.59 -16.46 5.45
C HIS A 21 3.37 -15.65 4.97
N GLN A 22 3.54 -14.36 4.66
CA GLN A 22 2.46 -13.52 4.14
C GLN A 22 1.93 -14.00 2.79
N THR A 23 2.82 -14.45 1.91
CA THR A 23 2.44 -15.01 0.61
C THR A 23 1.64 -16.29 0.78
N PHE A 24 2.09 -17.20 1.65
CA PHE A 24 1.33 -18.40 2.03
C PHE A 24 -0.08 -18.06 2.53
N LEU A 25 -0.21 -17.11 3.48
CA LEU A 25 -1.52 -16.68 3.98
C LEU A 25 -2.40 -16.09 2.88
N LYS A 26 -1.82 -15.33 1.94
CA LYS A 26 -2.56 -14.74 0.82
C LYS A 26 -3.11 -15.82 -0.12
N ILE A 27 -2.33 -16.87 -0.39
CA ILE A 27 -2.76 -18.01 -1.20
C ILE A 27 -3.83 -18.79 -0.45
N ARG A 28 -3.57 -19.19 0.79
CA ARG A 28 -4.49 -19.95 1.65
C ARG A 28 -5.88 -19.32 1.75
N ARG A 29 -5.96 -18.00 1.90
CA ARG A 29 -7.25 -17.28 1.95
C ARG A 29 -8.12 -17.47 0.71
N ARG A 30 -7.54 -17.73 -0.46
CA ARG A 30 -8.31 -17.99 -1.69
C ARG A 30 -8.97 -19.36 -1.64
N TYR A 31 -8.20 -20.38 -1.26
CA TYR A 31 -8.67 -21.76 -1.17
C TYR A 31 -9.69 -21.98 -0.05
N VAL A 32 -9.51 -21.31 1.10
CA VAL A 32 -10.51 -21.36 2.18
C VAL A 32 -11.82 -20.68 1.76
N ARG A 33 -11.77 -19.58 1.00
CA ARG A 33 -12.98 -18.88 0.52
C ARG A 33 -13.71 -19.62 -0.59
N GLN A 34 -12.98 -20.23 -1.52
CA GLN A 34 -13.57 -20.97 -2.64
C GLN A 34 -14.42 -22.17 -2.19
N ASN A 35 -14.18 -22.73 -1.00
CA ASN A 35 -14.93 -23.87 -0.48
C ASN A 35 -16.10 -23.47 0.43
N SER A 36 -16.31 -22.17 0.69
CA SER A 36 -17.36 -21.67 1.57
C SER A 36 -18.69 -21.35 0.85
N THR A 37 -18.80 -21.66 -0.45
CA THR A 37 -20.00 -21.42 -1.26
C THR A 37 -21.10 -22.47 -1.09
N THR A 38 -20.86 -23.55 -0.36
CA THR A 38 -21.90 -24.50 0.05
C THR A 38 -22.36 -24.18 1.47
N SER A 39 -23.63 -23.79 1.57
CA SER A 39 -24.32 -23.35 2.78
C SER A 39 -24.27 -24.36 3.94
N ASP A 40 -24.16 -23.82 5.15
CA ASP A 40 -24.61 -24.37 6.44
C ASP A 40 -23.71 -25.22 7.34
N GLU A 41 -22.44 -25.45 7.04
CA GLU A 41 -21.54 -26.04 8.03
C GLU A 41 -20.55 -25.02 8.58
N LYS A 42 -20.44 -24.96 9.92
CA LYS A 42 -19.45 -24.18 10.68
C LYS A 42 -18.15 -24.16 9.90
N SER A 43 -17.82 -23.00 9.31
CA SER A 43 -16.69 -22.86 8.41
C SER A 43 -15.42 -23.37 9.09
N ASP A 44 -15.02 -24.59 8.75
CA ASP A 44 -13.76 -25.11 9.21
C ASP A 44 -12.69 -24.26 8.52
N ASN A 45 -11.84 -23.60 9.31
CA ASN A 45 -10.90 -22.61 8.80
C ASN A 45 -9.67 -23.30 8.17
N THR A 46 -9.89 -24.45 7.54
CA THR A 46 -8.95 -25.41 6.98
C THR A 46 -9.11 -25.43 5.46
N VAL A 47 -8.06 -25.83 4.76
CA VAL A 47 -8.14 -26.05 3.32
C VAL A 47 -8.76 -27.44 3.11
N SER A 48 -9.82 -27.55 2.30
CA SER A 48 -10.46 -28.85 2.04
C SER A 48 -9.49 -29.83 1.40
N GLU A 49 -9.62 -31.11 1.75
CA GLU A 49 -8.86 -32.23 1.19
C GLU A 49 -8.81 -32.17 -0.35
N ASP A 50 -9.95 -31.90 -1.00
CA ASP A 50 -10.10 -31.96 -2.46
C ASP A 50 -9.24 -30.94 -3.23
N VAL A 51 -8.96 -29.79 -2.61
CA VAL A 51 -8.18 -28.70 -3.23
C VAL A 51 -6.81 -28.51 -2.59
N ARG A 52 -6.47 -29.33 -1.60
CA ARG A 52 -5.26 -29.19 -0.79
C ARG A 52 -3.99 -29.39 -1.61
N GLU A 53 -3.99 -30.33 -2.54
CA GLU A 53 -2.83 -30.59 -3.41
C GLU A 53 -2.59 -29.41 -4.36
N GLN A 54 -3.65 -28.85 -4.95
CA GLN A 54 -3.57 -27.64 -5.79
C GLN A 54 -3.05 -26.45 -4.99
N PHE A 55 -3.55 -26.26 -3.77
CA PHE A 55 -3.05 -25.27 -2.83
C PHE A 55 -1.55 -25.41 -2.57
N TYR A 56 -1.08 -26.62 -2.27
CA TYR A 56 0.34 -26.87 -2.00
C TYR A 56 1.21 -26.60 -3.22
N HIS A 57 0.78 -27.01 -4.41
CA HIS A 57 1.48 -26.74 -5.66
C HIS A 57 1.60 -25.23 -5.93
N GLU A 58 0.52 -24.46 -5.72
CA GLU A 58 0.54 -23.02 -5.94
C GLU A 58 1.49 -22.30 -4.96
N VAL A 59 1.47 -22.68 -3.68
CA VAL A 59 2.38 -22.12 -2.68
C VAL A 59 3.83 -22.47 -3.02
N MET A 60 4.10 -23.74 -3.35
CA MET A 60 5.45 -24.20 -3.69
C MET A 60 6.00 -23.45 -4.90
N SER A 61 5.20 -23.34 -5.97
CA SER A 61 5.57 -22.64 -7.20
C SER A 61 5.81 -21.14 -6.96
N THR A 62 4.92 -20.47 -6.23
CA THR A 62 5.01 -19.02 -5.96
C THR A 62 6.23 -18.66 -5.11
N LEU A 63 6.60 -19.53 -4.17
CA LEU A 63 7.70 -19.29 -3.23
C LEU A 63 9.04 -19.91 -3.66
N GLY A 64 9.07 -20.64 -4.78
CA GLY A 64 10.25 -21.37 -5.23
C GLY A 64 10.75 -22.39 -4.21
N LEU A 65 9.83 -23.09 -3.53
CA LEU A 65 10.18 -24.07 -2.51
C LEU A 65 10.61 -25.39 -3.14
N LYS A 66 11.49 -26.12 -2.44
CA LYS A 66 12.09 -27.36 -2.93
C LYS A 66 11.15 -28.58 -2.89
N SER A 67 10.11 -28.53 -2.07
CA SER A 67 9.19 -29.66 -1.87
C SER A 67 7.84 -29.23 -1.31
N ILE A 68 6.79 -29.93 -1.71
CA ILE A 68 5.44 -29.85 -1.16
C ILE A 68 5.43 -30.16 0.35
N GLY A 69 6.31 -31.07 0.81
CA GLY A 69 6.41 -31.42 2.23
C GLY A 69 6.75 -30.22 3.12
N VAL A 70 7.50 -29.24 2.60
CA VAL A 70 7.78 -27.99 3.33
C VAL A 70 6.51 -27.17 3.51
N VAL A 71 5.64 -27.12 2.50
CA VAL A 71 4.35 -26.43 2.58
C VAL A 71 3.38 -27.17 3.51
N ALA A 72 3.32 -28.50 3.40
CA ALA A 72 2.46 -29.34 4.23
C ALA A 72 2.80 -29.19 5.73
N SER A 73 4.08 -29.31 6.08
CA SER A 73 4.54 -29.11 7.47
C SER A 73 4.20 -27.72 8.02
N HIS A 74 4.23 -26.69 7.16
CA HIS A 74 3.86 -25.34 7.52
C HIS A 74 2.34 -25.16 7.69
N GLU A 75 1.52 -25.85 6.88
CA GLU A 75 0.06 -25.87 7.05
C GLU A 75 -0.35 -26.60 8.34
N GLU A 76 0.31 -27.71 8.67
CA GLU A 76 0.11 -28.41 9.95
C GLU A 76 0.45 -27.49 11.13
N TRP A 77 1.61 -26.83 11.07
CA TRP A 77 2.01 -25.85 12.07
C TRP A 77 0.96 -24.74 12.24
N PHE A 78 0.47 -24.19 11.12
CA PHE A 78 -0.51 -23.11 11.11
C PHE A 78 -1.85 -23.54 11.71
N THR A 79 -2.31 -24.75 11.36
CA THR A 79 -3.56 -25.32 11.89
C THR A 79 -3.48 -25.50 13.40
N LYS A 80 -2.36 -26.06 13.90
CA LYS A 80 -2.13 -26.23 15.32
C LYS A 80 -1.99 -24.90 16.05
N LEU A 81 -1.36 -23.90 15.44
CA LEU A 81 -1.31 -22.54 15.97
C LEU A 81 -2.72 -21.97 16.15
N ALA A 82 -3.57 -22.07 15.13
CA ALA A 82 -4.94 -21.56 15.15
C ALA A 82 -5.79 -22.24 16.23
N GLN A 83 -5.65 -23.56 16.40
CA GLN A 83 -6.31 -24.32 17.46
C GLN A 83 -5.91 -23.83 18.85
N LEU A 84 -4.62 -23.65 19.10
CA LEU A 84 -4.12 -23.18 20.39
C LEU A 84 -4.51 -21.72 20.67
N GLU A 85 -4.53 -20.86 19.66
CA GLU A 85 -5.06 -19.50 19.80
C GLU A 85 -6.56 -19.49 20.16
N ALA A 86 -7.35 -20.33 19.50
CA ALA A 86 -8.77 -20.47 19.79
C ALA A 86 -9.01 -21.03 21.20
N ALA A 87 -8.19 -21.99 21.65
CA ALA A 87 -8.24 -22.52 23.02
C ALA A 87 -7.85 -21.46 24.05
N SER A 88 -6.78 -20.70 23.80
CA SER A 88 -6.33 -19.59 24.66
C SER A 88 -7.42 -18.50 24.80
N LYS A 89 -8.02 -18.08 23.68
CA LYS A 89 -9.13 -17.12 23.66
C LYS A 89 -10.36 -17.64 24.42
N ARG A 90 -10.70 -18.93 24.28
CA ARG A 90 -11.76 -19.57 25.06
C ARG A 90 -11.46 -19.55 26.56
N ALA A 91 -10.29 -20.01 26.97
CA ALA A 91 -9.88 -20.00 28.37
C ALA A 91 -9.91 -18.59 29.00
N LEU A 92 -9.50 -17.56 28.25
CA LEU A 92 -9.58 -16.16 28.71
C LEU A 92 -11.04 -15.69 28.86
N ARG A 93 -11.94 -16.06 27.94
CA ARG A 93 -13.37 -15.75 28.06
C ARG A 93 -13.97 -16.45 29.27
N ASP A 94 -13.70 -17.74 29.45
CA ASP A 94 -14.21 -18.53 30.57
C ASP A 94 -13.71 -17.99 31.92
N ARG A 95 -12.45 -17.53 31.97
CA ARG A 95 -11.90 -16.87 33.16
C ARG A 95 -12.64 -15.56 33.47
N ARG A 96 -12.91 -14.73 32.46
CA ARG A 96 -13.64 -13.47 32.64
C ARG A 96 -15.09 -13.71 33.08
N LEU A 97 -15.76 -14.71 32.51
CA LEU A 97 -17.11 -15.11 32.92
C LEU A 97 -17.13 -15.56 34.38
N ARG A 98 -16.22 -16.47 34.79
CA ARG A 98 -16.10 -16.90 36.19
C ARG A 98 -15.79 -15.75 37.16
N GLN A 99 -14.99 -14.76 36.74
CA GLN A 99 -14.74 -13.55 37.53
C GLN A 99 -15.99 -12.67 37.66
N ALA A 100 -16.79 -12.54 36.60
CA ALA A 100 -18.05 -11.81 36.63
C ALA A 100 -19.09 -12.53 37.51
N GLU A 101 -19.19 -13.85 37.40
CA GLU A 101 -20.08 -14.69 38.22
C GLU A 101 -19.70 -14.63 39.71
N THR A 102 -18.42 -14.70 40.06
CA THR A 102 -17.97 -14.55 41.47
C THR A 102 -18.21 -13.15 42.02
N GLN A 103 -18.08 -12.09 41.20
CA GLN A 103 -18.44 -10.73 41.61
C GLN A 103 -19.96 -10.54 41.77
N SER A 104 -20.76 -11.19 40.91
CA SER A 104 -22.22 -11.20 41.00
C SER A 104 -22.72 -12.01 42.20
N ALA A 105 -22.16 -13.20 42.43
CA ALA A 105 -22.46 -14.05 43.59
C ALA A 105 -22.11 -13.36 44.92
N ARG A 106 -21.00 -12.60 44.98
CA ARG A 106 -20.66 -11.77 46.16
C ARG A 106 -21.66 -10.63 46.41
N ARG A 107 -22.33 -10.13 45.37
CA ARG A 107 -23.40 -9.11 45.48
C ARG A 107 -24.78 -9.72 45.78
N SER A 108 -24.99 -10.99 45.42
CA SER A 108 -26.21 -11.73 45.73
C SER A 108 -26.18 -12.39 47.10
N SER A 109 -25.00 -12.80 47.59
CA SER A 109 -24.76 -13.41 48.91
C SER A 109 -24.88 -12.42 50.08
N CYS A 110 -25.14 -11.14 49.84
CA CYS A 110 -25.51 -10.16 50.87
C CYS A 110 -27.03 -9.93 50.96
N GLY A 111 -27.82 -10.92 50.53
CA GLY A 111 -29.24 -11.05 50.89
C GLY A 111 -29.44 -12.26 51.78
N GLY A 112 -29.78 -12.03 53.06
CA GLY A 112 -30.28 -13.08 53.96
C GLY A 112 -29.28 -13.57 55.00
N ASP A 113 -28.94 -12.72 55.97
CA ASP A 113 -28.92 -13.11 57.39
C ASP A 113 -28.95 -11.83 58.23
N ALA A 114 -30.17 -11.50 58.67
CA ALA A 114 -30.42 -10.43 59.61
C ALA A 114 -29.95 -10.86 61.01
N SER A 115 -28.64 -10.81 61.25
CA SER A 115 -28.09 -10.71 62.60
C SER A 115 -27.88 -9.21 62.90
N PRO A 116 -28.38 -8.66 64.02
CA PRO A 116 -28.32 -7.24 64.29
C PRO A 116 -26.89 -6.85 64.65
N LYS A 117 -26.09 -6.50 63.63
CA LYS A 117 -24.81 -5.83 63.82
C LYS A 117 -25.06 -4.42 64.37
N PRO A 118 -24.25 -3.96 65.35
CA PRO A 118 -24.41 -2.63 65.93
C PRO A 118 -24.29 -1.59 64.81
N ARG A 119 -25.26 -0.67 64.76
CA ARG A 119 -25.29 0.47 63.82
C ARG A 119 -23.93 1.18 63.82
N LEU A 120 -23.11 0.89 62.82
CA LEU A 120 -22.04 1.79 62.41
C LEU A 120 -22.72 3.02 61.85
N LYS A 121 -22.61 4.12 62.61
CA LYS A 121 -23.11 5.44 62.24
C LYS A 121 -22.60 5.75 60.82
N SER A 122 -23.52 5.81 59.87
CA SER A 122 -23.24 6.21 58.50
C SER A 122 -22.53 7.56 58.50
N ALA A 123 -21.43 7.67 57.77
CA ALA A 123 -20.72 8.93 57.60
C ALA A 123 -21.69 10.03 57.10
N PRO A 124 -21.50 11.30 57.51
CA PRO A 124 -22.38 12.40 57.15
C PRO A 124 -22.61 12.48 55.63
N PRO A 125 -23.82 12.85 55.17
CA PRO A 125 -24.20 12.84 53.76
C PRO A 125 -23.25 13.66 52.85
N THR A 126 -22.60 14.68 53.41
CA THR A 126 -21.58 15.51 52.76
C THR A 126 -20.35 14.72 52.31
N ASN A 127 -19.89 13.74 53.11
CA ASN A 127 -18.72 12.93 52.81
C ASN A 127 -18.99 11.97 51.63
N ARG A 128 -20.22 11.46 51.53
CA ARG A 128 -20.64 10.57 50.43
C ARG A 128 -20.74 11.28 49.09
N GLN A 129 -21.18 12.54 49.07
CA GLN A 129 -21.21 13.36 47.85
C GLN A 129 -19.80 13.73 47.39
N GLN A 130 -18.90 14.10 48.30
CA GLN A 130 -17.50 14.38 47.98
C GLN A 130 -16.78 13.16 47.40
N GLN A 131 -17.02 11.96 47.96
CA GLN A 131 -16.47 10.72 47.40
C GLN A 131 -16.99 10.41 45.99
N ARG A 132 -18.26 10.71 45.69
CA ARG A 132 -18.80 10.54 44.33
C ARG A 132 -18.16 11.52 43.35
N ALA A 133 -18.06 12.79 43.73
CA ALA A 133 -17.42 13.82 42.92
C ALA A 133 -15.95 13.48 42.59
N LEU A 134 -15.21 12.91 43.54
CA LEU A 134 -13.84 12.43 43.29
C LEU A 134 -13.78 11.27 42.29
N LEU A 135 -14.72 10.33 42.35
CA LEU A 135 -14.82 9.22 41.40
C LEU A 135 -15.23 9.70 40.00
N ASP A 136 -16.13 10.68 39.91
CA ASP A 136 -16.54 11.29 38.65
C ASP A 136 -15.38 12.07 38.02
N ALA A 137 -14.68 12.89 38.79
CA ALA A 137 -13.49 13.60 38.33
C ALA A 137 -12.38 12.64 37.86
N TRP A 138 -12.19 11.51 38.54
CA TRP A 138 -11.23 10.48 38.13
C TRP A 138 -11.64 9.78 36.82
N ARG A 139 -12.94 9.48 36.64
CA ARG A 139 -13.47 8.91 35.39
C ARG A 139 -13.27 9.85 34.22
N GLU A 140 -13.63 11.12 34.39
CA GLU A 140 -13.46 12.14 33.36
C GLU A 140 -11.97 12.39 33.02
N ALA A 141 -11.08 12.38 34.02
CA ALA A 141 -9.65 12.49 33.78
C ALA A 141 -9.11 11.32 32.93
N ARG A 142 -9.54 10.10 33.24
CA ARG A 142 -9.19 8.90 32.46
C ARG A 142 -9.74 8.94 31.04
N GLU A 143 -10.96 9.44 30.87
CA GLU A 143 -11.57 9.59 29.55
C GLU A 143 -10.85 10.66 28.71
N ARG A 144 -10.49 11.79 29.32
CA ARG A 144 -9.68 12.84 28.67
C ARG A 144 -8.30 12.33 28.27
N GLU A 145 -7.62 11.55 29.10
CA GLU A 145 -6.35 10.92 28.75
C GLU A 145 -6.49 9.92 27.59
N ALA A 146 -7.56 9.12 27.58
CA ALA A 146 -7.83 8.18 26.49
C ALA A 146 -8.13 8.91 25.17
N ALA A 147 -8.92 9.97 25.22
CA ALA A 147 -9.22 10.81 24.06
C ALA A 147 -7.96 11.52 23.54
N HIS A 148 -7.10 12.02 24.42
CA HIS A 148 -5.84 12.64 24.04
C HIS A 148 -4.92 11.65 23.31
N LYS A 149 -4.74 10.45 23.86
CA LYS A 149 -3.94 9.39 23.22
C LYS A 149 -4.47 9.00 21.85
N LEU A 150 -5.80 8.89 21.71
CA LEU A 150 -6.41 8.58 20.42
C LEU A 150 -6.16 9.68 19.38
N GLU A 151 -6.24 10.94 19.78
CA GLU A 151 -5.96 12.07 18.87
C GLU A 151 -4.47 12.17 18.52
N GLU A 152 -3.56 11.89 19.45
CA GLU A 152 -2.13 11.79 19.16
C GLU A 152 -1.81 10.65 18.18
N GLU A 153 -2.40 9.48 18.36
CA GLU A 153 -2.25 8.36 17.41
C GLU A 153 -2.81 8.71 16.03
N ARG A 154 -3.92 9.45 15.97
CA ARG A 154 -4.51 9.91 14.71
C ARG A 154 -3.57 10.90 14.01
N ARG A 155 -3.00 11.86 14.75
CA ARG A 155 -2.00 12.80 14.22
C ARG A 155 -0.73 12.11 13.75
N ALA A 156 -0.23 11.11 14.49
CA ALA A 156 0.94 10.33 14.10
C ALA A 156 0.69 9.57 12.78
N LYS A 157 -0.49 8.95 12.61
CA LYS A 157 -0.87 8.29 11.35
C LYS A 157 -0.99 9.28 10.20
N ASP A 158 -1.60 10.44 10.42
CA ASP A 158 -1.73 11.48 9.39
C ASP A 158 -0.35 12.01 8.95
N GLU A 159 0.59 12.18 9.89
CA GLU A 159 1.96 12.60 9.60
C GLU A 159 2.74 11.51 8.84
N GLU A 160 2.62 10.24 9.24
CA GLU A 160 3.22 9.11 8.52
C GLU A 160 2.72 9.04 7.08
N GLN A 161 1.41 9.18 6.87
CA GLN A 161 0.81 9.22 5.54
C GLN A 161 1.35 10.37 4.69
N ARG A 162 1.52 11.56 5.26
CA ARG A 162 2.14 12.71 4.58
C ARG A 162 3.59 12.42 4.17
N LEU A 163 4.37 11.78 5.03
CA LEU A 163 5.75 11.39 4.72
C LEU A 163 5.82 10.35 3.59
N VAL A 164 4.93 9.35 3.62
CA VAL A 164 4.82 8.34 2.55
C VAL A 164 4.41 8.98 1.23
N ALA A 165 3.41 9.87 1.24
CA ALA A 165 2.97 10.60 0.06
C ALA A 165 4.11 11.45 -0.54
N ARG A 166 4.89 12.15 0.31
CA ARG A 166 6.06 12.93 -0.11
C ARG A 166 7.14 12.05 -0.75
N ARG A 167 7.43 10.89 -0.17
CA ARG A 167 8.38 9.91 -0.75
C ARG A 167 7.89 9.41 -2.11
N ARG A 168 6.59 9.14 -2.25
CA ARG A 168 5.97 8.73 -3.52
C ARG A 168 6.07 9.82 -4.59
N SER A 169 5.80 11.08 -4.24
CA SER A 169 5.94 12.23 -5.16
C SER A 169 7.36 12.35 -5.68
N LYS A 170 8.36 12.34 -4.77
CA LYS A 170 9.78 12.43 -5.16
C LYS A 170 10.19 11.31 -6.12
N ARG A 171 9.74 10.07 -5.90
CA ARG A 171 10.00 8.95 -6.82
C ARG A 171 9.37 9.18 -8.19
N ASN A 172 8.12 9.64 -8.22
CA ASN A 172 7.41 9.94 -9.46
C ASN A 172 8.09 11.08 -10.24
N GLU A 173 8.52 12.14 -9.56
CA GLU A 173 9.28 13.24 -10.17
C GLU A 173 10.61 12.76 -10.75
N ALA A 174 11.35 11.94 -10.01
CA ALA A 174 12.60 11.35 -10.50
C ALA A 174 12.38 10.46 -11.74
N LEU A 175 11.29 9.68 -11.77
CA LEU A 175 10.93 8.87 -12.94
C LEU A 175 10.54 9.76 -14.14
N LYS A 176 9.75 10.81 -13.93
CA LYS A 176 9.42 11.79 -14.97
C LYS A 176 10.67 12.46 -15.53
N ALA A 177 11.61 12.85 -14.67
CA ALA A 177 12.88 13.44 -15.09
C ALA A 177 13.74 12.46 -15.93
N LYS A 178 13.80 11.19 -15.54
CA LYS A 178 14.48 10.13 -16.33
C LYS A 178 13.83 9.95 -17.71
N LEU A 179 12.50 9.90 -17.77
CA LEU A 179 11.77 9.79 -19.03
C LEU A 179 11.97 11.02 -19.93
N ALA A 180 11.98 12.23 -19.36
CA ALA A 180 12.27 13.46 -20.10
C ALA A 180 13.67 13.44 -20.72
N ARG A 181 14.70 13.05 -19.94
CA ARG A 181 16.07 12.89 -20.45
C ARG A 181 16.15 11.86 -21.57
N PHE A 182 15.45 10.73 -21.43
CA PHE A 182 15.43 9.70 -22.48
C PHE A 182 14.78 10.22 -23.77
N ARG A 183 13.64 10.92 -23.66
CA ARG A 183 12.97 11.54 -24.81
C ARG A 183 13.85 12.56 -25.50
N GLN A 184 14.48 13.44 -24.73
CA GLN A 184 15.41 14.45 -25.24
C GLN A 184 16.60 13.80 -25.97
N LYS A 185 17.23 12.78 -25.37
CA LYS A 185 18.35 12.06 -26.00
C LYS A 185 17.91 11.39 -27.31
N ARG A 186 16.71 10.80 -27.33
CA ARG A 186 16.14 10.19 -28.55
C ARG A 186 15.91 11.23 -29.64
N GLU A 187 15.35 12.38 -29.28
CA GLU A 187 15.11 13.49 -30.22
C GLU A 187 16.42 14.05 -30.77
N GLN A 188 17.42 14.28 -29.94
CA GLN A 188 18.75 14.70 -30.36
C GLN A 188 19.39 13.70 -31.34
N ALA A 189 19.30 12.40 -31.05
CA ALA A 189 19.82 11.36 -31.94
C ALA A 189 19.09 11.35 -33.29
N MET A 190 17.76 11.49 -33.29
CA MET A 190 16.97 11.60 -34.53
C MET A 190 17.32 12.84 -35.34
N SER A 191 17.46 13.99 -34.69
CA SER A 191 17.85 15.24 -35.36
C SER A 191 19.26 15.17 -35.93
N SER A 192 20.21 14.59 -35.18
CA SER A 192 21.58 14.37 -35.66
C SER A 192 21.62 13.41 -36.86
N ALA A 193 20.84 12.32 -36.83
CA ALA A 193 20.74 11.40 -37.95
C ALA A 193 20.15 12.06 -39.21
N ARG A 194 19.14 12.91 -39.06
CA ARG A 194 18.55 13.69 -40.17
C ARG A 194 19.57 14.67 -40.78
N LEU A 195 20.32 15.39 -39.94
CA LEU A 195 21.36 16.31 -40.40
C LEU A 195 22.45 15.56 -41.16
N ALA A 196 22.93 14.44 -40.63
CA ALA A 196 23.91 13.59 -41.30
C ALA A 196 23.40 13.10 -42.67
N GLN A 197 22.15 12.59 -42.74
CA GLN A 197 21.55 12.18 -44.02
C GLN A 197 21.46 13.32 -45.03
N ASN A 198 21.06 14.53 -44.59
CA ASN A 198 20.98 15.70 -45.45
C ASN A 198 22.37 16.15 -45.94
N GLU A 199 23.40 16.08 -45.10
CA GLU A 199 24.78 16.37 -45.49
C GLU A 199 25.31 15.38 -46.51
N THR A 200 25.10 14.07 -46.32
CA THR A 200 25.48 13.05 -47.30
C THR A 200 24.75 13.27 -48.62
N PHE A 201 23.44 13.52 -48.57
CA PHE A 201 22.64 13.79 -49.77
C PHE A 201 23.13 15.03 -50.52
N CYS A 202 23.39 16.14 -49.82
CA CYS A 202 23.92 17.36 -50.43
C CYS A 202 25.32 17.13 -51.05
N TYR A 203 26.18 16.37 -50.38
CA TYR A 203 27.51 16.04 -50.87
C TYR A 203 27.44 15.17 -52.14
N ASP A 204 26.65 14.11 -52.12
CA ASP A 204 26.46 13.20 -53.26
C ASP A 204 25.82 13.93 -54.45
N PHE A 205 24.83 14.79 -54.19
CA PHE A 205 24.20 15.63 -55.20
C PHE A 205 25.21 16.61 -55.83
N GLN A 206 26.04 17.26 -55.02
CA GLN A 206 27.10 18.15 -55.53
C GLN A 206 28.15 17.38 -56.35
N GLN A 207 28.55 16.19 -55.92
CA GLN A 207 29.51 15.35 -56.67
C GLN A 207 28.90 14.88 -58.00
N ALA A 208 27.63 14.50 -58.02
CA ALA A 208 26.93 14.07 -59.23
C ALA A 208 26.71 15.20 -60.25
N THR A 209 26.60 16.45 -59.79
CA THR A 209 26.31 17.63 -60.65
C THR A 209 27.55 18.43 -61.06
N LYS A 210 28.71 18.19 -60.44
CA LYS A 210 30.00 18.82 -60.81
C LYS A 210 30.42 18.65 -62.28
N PRO A 211 30.20 17.51 -62.96
CA PRO A 211 30.62 17.34 -64.35
C PRO A 211 29.70 18.00 -65.39
N CYS A 212 28.48 18.42 -65.02
CA CYS A 212 27.40 18.66 -65.98
C CYS A 212 26.66 20.01 -65.84
N LEU A 213 27.10 20.92 -64.97
CA LEU A 213 26.44 22.22 -64.79
C LEU A 213 27.24 23.40 -65.35
N SER A 214 26.61 24.17 -66.23
CA SER A 214 27.11 25.48 -66.66
C SER A 214 27.02 26.49 -65.50
N GLN A 215 27.78 27.58 -65.56
CA GLN A 215 27.82 28.60 -64.49
C GLN A 215 26.42 29.17 -64.17
N VAL A 216 25.53 29.23 -65.18
CA VAL A 216 24.15 29.71 -65.06
C VAL A 216 23.28 28.76 -64.21
N ASP A 217 23.51 27.45 -64.30
CA ASP A 217 22.75 26.47 -63.52
C ASP A 217 23.20 26.45 -62.04
N LYS A 218 24.47 26.75 -61.78
CA LYS A 218 25.01 26.86 -60.41
C LYS A 218 24.38 28.02 -59.64
N ASP A 219 24.10 29.14 -60.31
CA ASP A 219 23.51 30.32 -59.67
C ASP A 219 21.99 30.13 -59.43
N ARG A 220 21.31 29.44 -60.35
CA ARG A 220 19.88 29.11 -60.22
C ARG A 220 19.59 28.05 -59.14
N ILE A 221 20.51 27.09 -58.94
CA ILE A 221 20.42 26.12 -57.82
C ILE A 221 20.68 26.82 -56.49
N ARG A 222 21.62 27.77 -56.41
CA ARG A 222 21.84 28.56 -55.19
C ARG A 222 20.60 29.35 -54.77
N GLU A 223 19.92 29.99 -55.72
CA GLU A 223 18.65 30.68 -55.45
C GLU A 223 17.57 29.72 -54.90
N ARG A 224 17.39 28.56 -55.54
CA ARG A 224 16.39 27.56 -55.12
C ARG A 224 16.69 26.94 -53.75
N VAL A 225 17.95 26.66 -53.45
CA VAL A 225 18.36 26.13 -52.14
C VAL A 225 18.08 27.16 -51.04
N VAL A 226 18.33 28.45 -51.28
CA VAL A 226 17.98 29.54 -50.35
C VAL A 226 16.46 29.64 -50.17
N THR A 227 15.68 29.48 -51.24
CA THR A 227 14.20 29.55 -51.14
C THR A 227 13.63 28.37 -50.34
N VAL A 228 14.14 27.16 -50.55
CA VAL A 228 13.71 25.96 -49.81
C VAL A 228 14.13 26.05 -48.34
N PHE A 229 15.34 26.54 -48.04
CA PHE A 229 15.79 26.75 -46.67
C PHE A 229 14.96 27.81 -45.92
N LEU A 230 14.57 28.89 -46.59
CA LEU A 230 13.68 29.91 -46.04
C LEU A 230 12.26 29.37 -45.82
N GLY A 231 11.75 28.55 -46.74
CA GLY A 231 10.44 27.89 -46.63
C GLY A 231 10.38 26.89 -45.47
N VAL A 232 11.41 26.07 -45.29
CA VAL A 232 11.49 25.12 -44.16
C VAL A 232 11.59 25.86 -42.83
N LYS A 233 12.36 26.95 -42.74
CA LYS A 233 12.40 27.80 -41.53
C LYS A 233 11.07 28.48 -41.22
N GLN A 234 10.32 28.92 -42.23
CA GLN A 234 8.97 29.46 -42.04
C GLN A 234 8.00 28.40 -41.50
N GLN A 235 8.10 27.17 -42.01
CA GLN A 235 7.25 26.07 -41.58
C GLN A 235 7.58 25.61 -40.15
N GLU A 236 8.86 25.58 -39.77
CA GLU A 236 9.29 25.32 -38.38
C GLU A 236 8.83 26.42 -37.41
N MET A 237 8.89 27.70 -37.81
CA MET A 237 8.33 28.80 -37.01
C MET A 237 6.81 28.68 -36.83
N HIS A 238 6.08 28.28 -37.87
CA HIS A 238 4.62 28.11 -37.79
C HIS A 238 4.24 26.99 -36.82
N ILE A 239 4.95 25.85 -36.87
CA ILE A 239 4.75 24.72 -35.94
C ILE A 239 5.10 25.14 -34.49
N PHE A 240 6.12 25.99 -34.31
CA PHE A 240 6.50 26.50 -33.00
C PHE A 240 5.45 27.48 -32.43
N LEU A 241 4.89 28.35 -33.27
CA LEU A 241 3.80 29.27 -32.91
C LEU A 241 2.50 28.53 -32.61
N ASP A 242 2.14 27.51 -33.40
CA ASP A 242 0.95 26.70 -33.17
C ASP A 242 1.05 25.93 -31.84
N ASN A 243 2.21 25.35 -31.53
CA ASN A 243 2.44 24.69 -30.25
C ASN A 243 2.43 25.67 -29.06
N ALA A 244 2.97 26.88 -29.23
CA ALA A 244 2.90 27.92 -28.20
C ALA A 244 1.45 28.39 -27.95
N THR A 245 0.63 28.44 -29.00
CA THR A 245 -0.78 28.85 -28.94
C THR A 245 -1.66 27.78 -28.29
N ILE A 246 -1.40 26.51 -28.60
CA ILE A 246 -2.03 25.36 -27.92
C ILE A 246 -1.68 25.40 -26.43
N THR A 247 -0.41 25.61 -26.08
CA THR A 247 0.05 25.66 -24.68
C THR A 247 -0.60 26.82 -23.92
N LYS A 248 -0.77 28.00 -24.53
CA LYS A 248 -1.50 29.14 -23.92
C LYS A 248 -2.98 28.85 -23.72
N ARG A 249 -3.67 28.23 -24.69
CA ARG A 249 -5.08 27.83 -24.54
C ARG A 249 -5.28 26.78 -23.46
N THR A 250 -4.38 25.80 -23.35
CA THR A 250 -4.43 24.79 -22.28
C THR A 250 -4.19 25.42 -20.91
N ILE A 251 -3.30 26.40 -20.79
CA ILE A 251 -3.07 27.15 -19.55
C ILE A 251 -4.29 28.03 -19.19
N SER A 252 -4.90 28.72 -20.16
CA SER A 252 -6.12 29.52 -19.92
C SER A 252 -7.31 28.66 -19.49
N LEU A 253 -7.49 27.49 -20.08
CA LEU A 253 -8.55 26.54 -19.71
C LEU A 253 -8.33 25.89 -18.34
N LEU A 254 -7.07 25.74 -17.91
CA LEU A 254 -6.73 25.21 -16.58
C LEU A 254 -6.83 26.27 -15.46
N TRP A 255 -6.80 27.56 -15.80
CA TRP A 255 -6.78 28.67 -14.83
C TRP A 255 -7.99 29.62 -14.90
N GLY A 256 -8.94 29.39 -15.81
CA GLY A 256 -10.25 30.04 -15.79
C GLY A 256 -10.24 31.55 -16.06
N PHE A 257 -9.27 32.06 -16.81
CA PHE A 257 -9.33 33.42 -17.34
C PHE A 257 -10.02 33.38 -18.70
N ASN A 258 -11.24 33.94 -18.74
CA ASN A 258 -11.93 34.37 -19.97
C ASN A 258 -11.37 35.70 -20.45
#